data_AF-K3X4F4-F1
#
_entry.id   AF-K3X4F4-F1
#
_cell.length_a   1.000
_cell.length_b   1.000
_cell.length_c   1.000
_cell.angle_alpha   90.00
_cell.angle_beta   90.00
_cell.angle_gamma   90.00
#
_symmetry.space_group_name_H-M   'P 1'
#
loop_
_entity.id
_entity.type
_entity.pdbx_description
1 polymer ?
#
loop_
_entity_poly.entity_id
_entity_poly.type
_entity_poly.pdbx_seq_one_letter_code
_entity_poly.pdbx_strand_id
1 'polypeptide(L)'
;DEEVKSFVKYGKHLRKILLPVFEDLQFRLAFRLLPVRSRFWFLQQSNPRIIYCVRNGCDSVETEQHLFFESKKPVVRDEWKECEGVIGDVWHTFRAVTLHFIWSDRNRCLFDGRQPTPTTPAMLVIFTTVD
;
A
#
# COMPACT_ATOMS: atom_id res chain seq x y z
N ASP A 1 -33.97 12.59 -6.53
CA ASP A 1 -33.61 11.69 -7.65
C ASP A 1 -32.24 11.92 -8.27
N GLU A 2 -31.89 13.13 -8.72
CA GLU A 2 -30.59 13.37 -9.37
C GLU A 2 -29.39 13.20 -8.43
N GLU A 3 -29.52 13.60 -7.16
CA GLU A 3 -28.48 13.41 -6.15
C GLU A 3 -28.16 11.93 -5.90
N VAL A 4 -29.20 11.09 -5.80
CA VAL A 4 -29.06 9.63 -5.65
C VAL A 4 -28.38 9.02 -6.87
N LYS A 5 -28.75 9.44 -8.09
CA LYS A 5 -28.10 8.98 -9.33
C LYS A 5 -26.61 9.38 -9.38
N SER A 6 -26.28 10.61 -8.96
CA SER A 6 -24.91 11.09 -8.86
C SER A 6 -24.09 10.25 -7.89
N PHE A 7 -24.62 10.00 -6.69
CA PHE A 7 -23.98 9.17 -5.68
C PHE A 7 -23.75 7.73 -6.18
N VAL A 8 -24.74 7.10 -6.83
CA VAL A 8 -24.60 5.76 -7.40
C VAL A 8 -23.53 5.74 -8.50
N LYS A 9 -23.48 6.75 -9.37
CA LYS A 9 -22.47 6.88 -10.42
C LYS A 9 -21.07 6.98 -9.82
N TYR A 10 -20.89 7.82 -8.80
CA TYR A 10 -19.63 7.97 -8.08
C TYR A 10 -19.20 6.67 -7.40
N GLY A 11 -20.11 6.00 -6.68
CA GLY A 11 -19.82 4.71 -6.03
C GLY A 11 -19.46 3.61 -7.04
N LYS A 12 -20.08 3.58 -8.22
CA LYS A 12 -19.69 2.68 -9.31
C LYS A 12 -18.28 2.98 -9.82
N HIS A 13 -17.92 4.25 -9.95
CA HIS A 13 -16.57 4.65 -10.37
C HIS A 13 -15.52 4.23 -9.35
N LEU A 14 -15.75 4.49 -8.06
CA LEU A 14 -14.84 4.07 -6.99
C LEU A 14 -14.62 2.56 -6.95
N ARG A 15 -15.70 1.76 -7.07
CA ARG A 15 -15.57 0.30 -7.11
C ARG A 15 -14.74 -0.18 -8.30
N LYS A 16 -14.87 0.44 -9.48
CA LYS A 16 -14.05 0.11 -10.65
C LYS A 16 -12.56 0.34 -10.40
N ILE A 17 -12.20 1.29 -9.53
CA ILE A 17 -10.81 1.59 -9.16
C ILE A 17 -10.32 0.64 -8.05
N LEU A 18 -11.14 0.44 -7.01
CA LEU A 18 -10.72 -0.29 -5.80
C LEU A 18 -10.78 -1.82 -5.95
N LEU A 19 -11.72 -2.37 -6.72
CA LEU A 19 -11.86 -3.82 -6.86
C LEU A 19 -10.61 -4.48 -7.46
N PRO A 20 -10.00 -3.96 -8.56
CA PRO A 20 -8.76 -4.53 -9.09
C PRO A 20 -7.60 -4.50 -8.08
N VAL A 21 -7.50 -3.44 -7.26
CA VAL A 21 -6.48 -3.32 -6.20
C VAL A 21 -6.68 -4.43 -5.16
N PHE A 22 -7.93 -4.64 -4.75
CA PHE A 22 -8.28 -5.65 -3.77
C PHE A 22 -8.02 -7.08 -4.30
N GLU A 23 -8.48 -7.38 -5.51
CA GLU A 23 -8.28 -8.69 -6.16
C GLU A 23 -6.79 -9.00 -6.36
N ASP A 24 -5.99 -8.04 -6.84
CA ASP A 24 -4.55 -8.20 -7.01
C ASP A 24 -3.85 -8.48 -5.67
N LEU A 25 -4.20 -7.75 -4.61
CA LEU A 25 -3.61 -7.95 -3.30
C LEU A 25 -3.99 -9.31 -2.70
N GLN A 26 -5.27 -9.70 -2.78
CA GLN A 26 -5.74 -11.00 -2.31
C GLN A 26 -5.02 -12.15 -3.02
N PHE A 27 -4.90 -12.07 -4.35
CA PHE A 27 -4.17 -13.06 -5.13
C PHE A 27 -2.72 -13.17 -4.64
N ARG A 28 -2.02 -12.04 -4.47
CA ARG A 28 -0.62 -12.05 -4.03
C ARG A 28 -0.43 -12.60 -2.63
N LEU A 29 -1.35 -12.30 -1.71
CA LEU A 29 -1.34 -12.86 -0.36
C LEU A 29 -1.56 -14.37 -0.40
N ALA A 30 -2.55 -14.84 -1.17
CA ALA A 30 -2.85 -16.26 -1.30
C ALA A 30 -1.67 -17.07 -1.86
N PHE A 31 -0.94 -16.50 -2.82
CA PHE A 31 0.20 -17.15 -3.47
C PHE A 31 1.57 -16.75 -2.91
N ARG A 32 1.63 -16.00 -1.80
CA ARG A 32 2.89 -15.51 -1.17
C ARG A 32 3.82 -14.80 -2.17
N LEU A 33 3.22 -13.99 -3.04
CA LEU A 33 3.92 -13.27 -4.10
C LEU A 33 4.38 -11.87 -3.68
N LEU A 34 4.03 -11.44 -2.46
CA LEU A 34 4.52 -10.17 -1.94
C LEU A 34 6.04 -10.27 -1.63
N PRO A 35 6.81 -9.19 -1.85
CA PRO A 35 8.24 -9.17 -1.68
C PRO A 35 8.56 -8.71 -0.26
N VAL A 36 7.94 -9.35 0.72
CA VAL A 36 8.20 -9.02 2.13
C VAL A 36 9.65 -9.31 2.46
N ARG A 37 10.23 -8.50 3.33
CA ARG A 37 11.68 -8.53 3.55
C ARG A 37 12.20 -9.86 4.07
N SER A 38 11.37 -10.64 4.77
CA SER A 38 11.71 -12.01 5.22
C SER A 38 12.16 -12.94 4.08
N ARG A 39 11.76 -12.67 2.83
CA ARG A 39 12.16 -13.47 1.65
C ARG A 39 13.61 -13.25 1.22
N PHE A 40 14.25 -12.17 1.67
CA PHE A 40 15.62 -11.82 1.32
C PHE A 40 16.63 -12.25 2.39
N TRP A 41 16.33 -13.29 3.17
CA TRP A 41 17.19 -13.81 4.23
C TRP A 41 18.61 -14.16 3.74
N PHE A 42 18.75 -14.59 2.48
CA PHE A 42 20.03 -14.90 1.87
C PHE A 42 20.97 -13.67 1.75
N LEU A 43 20.45 -12.44 1.87
CA LEU A 43 21.23 -11.20 1.89
C LEU A 43 21.69 -10.78 3.29
N GLN A 44 21.39 -11.56 4.35
CA GLN A 44 21.74 -11.18 5.72
C GLN A 44 23.24 -11.08 5.98
N GLN A 45 24.05 -11.79 5.20
CA GLN A 45 25.52 -11.72 5.32
C GLN A 45 26.06 -10.32 5.00
N SER A 46 25.50 -9.66 3.98
CA SER A 46 25.91 -8.30 3.59
C SER A 46 25.10 -7.22 4.31
N ASN A 47 23.85 -7.51 4.66
CA ASN A 47 22.99 -6.61 5.43
C ASN A 47 22.23 -7.40 6.51
N PRO A 48 22.74 -7.46 7.75
CA PRO A 48 22.12 -8.21 8.83
C PRO A 48 20.67 -7.81 9.11
N ARG A 49 20.30 -6.55 8.82
CA ARG A 49 18.96 -6.01 9.03
C ARG A 49 18.03 -6.11 7.82
N ILE A 50 18.44 -6.82 6.76
CA ILE A 50 17.68 -6.88 5.51
C ILE A 50 16.30 -7.52 5.66
N ILE A 51 16.09 -8.43 6.62
CA ILE A 51 14.80 -9.12 6.82
C ILE A 51 13.84 -8.41 7.79
N TYR A 52 14.32 -7.39 8.49
CA TYR A 52 13.57 -6.71 9.53
C TYR A 52 12.73 -5.59 8.95
N CYS A 53 11.64 -5.25 9.64
CA CYS A 53 10.77 -4.14 9.32
C CYS A 53 11.57 -2.82 9.18
N VAL A 54 11.27 -2.04 8.15
CA VAL A 54 11.96 -0.75 7.90
C VAL A 54 11.50 0.34 8.85
N ARG A 55 10.37 0.15 9.54
CA ARG A 55 9.81 1.17 10.43
C ARG A 55 10.72 1.41 11.64
N ASN A 56 11.05 2.67 11.88
CA ASN A 56 11.81 3.09 13.07
C ASN A 56 11.17 2.58 14.36
N GLY A 57 11.97 1.92 15.19
CA GLY A 57 11.53 1.34 16.46
C GLY A 57 10.78 0.00 16.32
N CYS A 58 10.88 -0.67 15.17
CA CYS A 58 10.38 -2.03 14.98
C CYS A 58 11.53 -2.99 14.63
N ASP A 59 11.79 -3.96 15.50
CA ASP A 59 12.79 -5.01 15.29
C ASP A 59 12.15 -6.37 14.96
N SER A 60 10.91 -6.38 14.48
CA SER A 60 10.23 -7.59 14.01
C SER A 60 10.68 -7.96 12.59
N VAL A 61 10.74 -9.26 12.30
CA VAL A 61 10.92 -9.75 10.92
C VAL A 61 9.70 -9.35 10.09
N GLU A 62 9.91 -8.77 8.92
CA GLU A 62 8.81 -8.32 8.07
C GLU A 62 8.27 -9.50 7.25
N THR A 63 7.20 -10.12 7.76
CA THR A 63 6.37 -11.12 7.08
C THR A 63 5.12 -10.48 6.45
N GLU A 64 4.32 -11.21 5.66
CA GLU A 64 3.02 -10.67 5.20
C GLU A 64 2.11 -10.36 6.40
N GLN A 65 2.10 -11.23 7.41
CA GLN A 65 1.34 -11.02 8.64
C GLN A 65 1.80 -9.76 9.38
N HIS A 66 3.11 -9.59 9.55
CA HIS A 66 3.66 -8.38 10.18
C HIS A 66 3.28 -7.14 9.38
N LEU A 67 3.46 -7.20 8.06
CA LEU A 67 3.13 -6.10 7.17
C LEU A 67 1.66 -5.69 7.36
N PHE A 68 0.68 -6.59 7.27
CA PHE A 68 -0.72 -6.17 7.26
C PHE A 68 -1.38 -6.04 8.63
N PHE A 69 -0.99 -6.83 9.63
CA PHE A 69 -1.77 -6.99 10.86
C PHE A 69 -1.03 -6.60 12.14
N GLU A 70 0.29 -6.79 12.21
CA GLU A 70 1.04 -6.61 13.47
C GLU A 70 1.87 -5.32 13.52
N SER A 71 2.32 -4.83 12.36
CA SER A 71 3.09 -3.59 12.30
C SER A 71 2.26 -2.47 12.91
N LYS A 72 2.88 -1.69 13.83
CA LYS A 72 2.20 -0.61 14.54
C LYS A 72 1.42 0.24 13.54
N LYS A 73 0.16 0.52 13.83
CA LYS A 73 -0.61 1.53 13.09
C LYS A 73 0.05 2.91 13.25
N PRO A 74 -0.17 3.86 12.34
CA PRO A 74 0.25 5.24 12.55
C PRO A 74 -0.30 5.73 13.91
N VAL A 75 0.48 6.56 14.61
CA VAL A 75 0.04 7.16 15.87
C VAL A 75 -1.08 8.15 15.54
N VAL A 76 -2.28 7.86 16.04
CA VAL A 76 -3.44 8.76 15.91
C VAL A 76 -3.33 9.84 16.99
N ARG A 77 -3.49 11.10 16.58
CA ARG A 77 -3.50 12.24 17.51
C ARG A 77 -4.72 12.13 18.42
N ASP A 78 -4.61 12.60 19.67
CA ASP A 78 -5.69 12.48 20.66
C ASP A 78 -7.02 13.09 20.17
N GLU A 79 -6.95 14.21 19.44
CA GLU A 79 -8.10 14.87 18.80
C GLU A 79 -8.89 13.97 17.83
N TRP A 80 -8.23 12.97 17.24
CA TRP A 80 -8.80 12.07 16.22
C TRP A 80 -9.06 10.67 16.76
N LYS A 81 -8.89 10.46 18.07
CA LYS A 81 -8.96 9.12 18.67
C LYS A 81 -10.33 8.45 18.47
N GLU A 82 -11.41 9.23 18.45
CA GLU A 82 -12.77 8.74 18.17
C GLU A 82 -12.92 8.14 16.77
N CYS A 83 -12.09 8.55 15.81
CA CYS A 83 -12.10 8.04 14.44
C CYS A 83 -10.89 7.13 14.12
N GLU A 84 -10.22 6.57 15.14
CA GLU A 84 -9.06 5.68 14.96
C GLU A 84 -9.34 4.52 13.98
N GLY A 85 -10.55 3.95 14.00
CA GLY A 85 -10.95 2.90 13.07
C GLY A 85 -10.91 3.37 11.61
N VAL A 86 -11.50 4.53 11.32
CA VAL A 86 -11.52 5.14 9.98
C VAL A 86 -10.11 5.46 9.51
N ILE A 87 -9.26 6.01 10.38
CA ILE A 87 -7.85 6.27 10.06
C ILE A 87 -7.10 4.98 9.76
N GLY A 88 -7.40 3.91 10.51
CA GLY A 88 -6.90 2.56 10.23
C GLY A 88 -7.29 2.08 8.83
N ASP A 89 -8.57 2.16 8.48
CA ASP A 89 -9.08 1.72 7.18
C ASP A 89 -8.46 2.52 6.02
N VAL A 90 -8.35 3.83 6.19
CA VAL A 90 -7.68 4.73 5.23
C VAL A 90 -6.21 4.33 5.08
N TRP A 91 -5.50 4.10 6.19
CA TRP A 91 -4.11 3.64 6.17
C TRP A 91 -3.94 2.31 5.43
N HIS A 92 -4.79 1.31 5.70
CA HIS A 92 -4.73 0.03 5.01
C HIS A 92 -5.05 0.18 3.51
N THR A 93 -6.02 1.02 3.16
CA THR A 93 -6.39 1.32 1.76
C THR A 93 -5.22 1.97 1.02
N PHE A 94 -4.58 2.99 1.60
CA PHE A 94 -3.41 3.64 1.01
C PHE A 94 -2.28 2.66 0.76
N ARG A 95 -2.02 1.75 1.70
CA ARG A 95 -0.99 0.72 1.54
C ARG A 95 -1.31 -0.25 0.41
N ALA A 96 -2.55 -0.72 0.32
CA ALA A 96 -2.97 -1.61 -0.75
C ALA A 96 -2.82 -0.95 -2.13
N VAL A 97 -3.29 0.30 -2.26
CA VAL A 97 -3.14 1.10 -3.49
C VAL A 97 -1.67 1.32 -3.84
N THR A 98 -0.83 1.66 -2.85
CA THR A 98 0.60 1.87 -3.06
C THR A 98 1.31 0.59 -3.53
N LEU A 99 1.03 -0.55 -2.89
CA LEU A 99 1.59 -1.84 -3.28
C LEU A 99 1.16 -2.23 -4.70
N HIS A 100 -0.12 -2.07 -5.02
CA HIS A 100 -0.65 -2.33 -6.36
C HIS A 100 -0.01 -1.43 -7.41
N PHE A 101 0.19 -0.15 -7.11
CA PHE A 101 0.86 0.79 -8.00
C PHE A 101 2.31 0.38 -8.26
N ILE A 102 3.10 0.13 -7.21
CA ILE A 102 4.50 -0.31 -7.34
C ILE A 102 4.58 -1.56 -8.22
N TRP A 103 3.63 -2.50 -8.04
CA TRP A 103 3.62 -3.71 -8.83
C TRP A 103 3.26 -3.51 -10.29
N SER A 104 2.20 -2.75 -10.52
CA SER A 104 1.74 -2.41 -11.86
C SER A 104 2.83 -1.68 -12.62
N ASP A 105 3.53 -0.76 -11.96
CA ASP A 105 4.64 -0.01 -12.55
C ASP A 105 5.83 -0.91 -12.88
N ARG A 106 6.25 -1.77 -11.94
CA ARG A 106 7.28 -2.79 -12.19
C ARG A 106 6.92 -3.69 -13.37
N ASN A 107 5.68 -4.17 -13.43
CA ASN A 107 5.22 -5.04 -14.52
C ASN A 107 5.25 -4.32 -15.87
N ARG A 108 4.80 -3.05 -15.93
CA ARG A 108 4.91 -2.24 -17.15
C ARG A 108 6.37 -2.05 -17.59
N CYS A 109 7.30 -1.92 -16.64
CA CYS A 109 8.72 -1.82 -16.98
C CYS A 109 9.27 -3.13 -17.53
N LEU A 110 8.95 -4.26 -16.88
CA LEU A 110 9.49 -5.57 -17.23
C LEU A 110 8.89 -6.17 -18.50
N PHE A 111 7.58 -6.01 -18.70
CA PHE A 111 6.85 -6.69 -19.77
C PHE A 111 6.47 -5.77 -20.92
N ASP A 112 6.27 -4.47 -20.67
CA ASP A 112 5.84 -3.51 -21.69
C ASP A 112 6.98 -2.57 -22.14
N GLY A 113 8.19 -2.75 -21.60
CA GLY A 113 9.36 -1.92 -21.92
C GLY A 113 9.23 -0.44 -21.51
N ARG A 114 8.28 -0.11 -20.61
CA ARG A 114 8.11 1.26 -20.13
C ARG A 114 9.23 1.66 -19.17
N GLN A 115 9.48 2.95 -19.06
CA GLN A 115 10.36 3.48 -18.03
C GLN A 115 9.61 3.57 -16.68
N PRO A 116 10.31 3.39 -15.54
CA PRO A 116 9.69 3.48 -14.22
C PRO A 116 9.12 4.88 -14.00
N THR A 117 7.97 4.94 -13.33
CA THR A 117 7.36 6.23 -12.97
C THR A 117 8.30 6.96 -12.02
N PRO A 118 8.77 8.18 -12.35
CA PRO A 118 9.64 8.94 -11.45
C PRO A 118 8.91 9.27 -10.14
N THR A 119 9.37 8.70 -9.02
CA THR A 119 8.71 8.83 -7.72
C THR A 119 8.68 10.28 -7.24
N THR A 120 9.74 11.05 -7.45
CA THR A 120 9.85 12.43 -6.94
C THR A 120 8.84 13.39 -7.60
N PRO A 121 8.71 13.45 -8.94
CA PRO A 121 7.63 14.20 -9.59
C PRO A 121 6.24 13.73 -9.19
N ALA A 122 6.02 12.41 -9.07
CA ALA A 122 4.71 11.87 -8.68
C ALA A 122 4.32 12.28 -7.25
N MET A 123 5.26 12.24 -6.30
CA MET A 123 5.04 12.71 -4.93
C MET A 123 4.81 14.22 -4.89
N LEU A 124 5.55 15.00 -5.68
CA LEU A 124 5.36 16.46 -5.75
C LEU A 124 3.94 16.80 -6.20
N VAL A 125 3.44 16.15 -7.25
CA VAL A 125 2.05 16.33 -7.71
C VAL A 125 1.09 16.07 -6.55
N ILE A 126 1.21 14.93 -5.86
CA ILE A 126 0.35 14.58 -4.72
C ILE A 126 0.40 15.66 -3.64
N PHE A 127 1.58 16.17 -3.28
CA PHE A 127 1.68 17.22 -2.26
C PHE A 127 1.09 18.56 -2.71
N THR A 128 1.16 18.88 -4.00
CA THR A 128 0.66 20.16 -4.55
C THR A 128 -0.82 20.16 -4.93
N THR A 129 -1.47 19.00 -5.07
CA THR A 129 -2.92 18.92 -5.36
C THR A 129 -3.81 18.92 -4.13
N VAL A 130 -3.24 19.02 -2.91
CA VAL A 130 -3.99 19.08 -1.64
C VAL A 130 -3.99 20.46 -0.98
N ASP A 131 -3.47 21.49 -1.67
CA ASP A 131 -3.66 22.90 -1.34
C ASP A 131 -4.84 23.50 -2.14
#